data_AF-A0A922L7J2-F1
#
_entry.id   AF-A0A922L7J2-F1
#
_cell.length_a   1.000
_cell.length_b   1.000
_cell.length_c   1.000
_cell.angle_alpha   90.00
_cell.angle_beta   90.00
_cell.angle_gamma   90.00
#
_symmetry.space_group_name_H-M   'P 1'
#
loop_
_entity.id
_entity.type
_entity.pdbx_description
1 polymer ?
#
loop_
_entity_poly.entity_id
_entity_poly.type
_entity_poly.pdbx_seq_one_letter_code
_entity_poly.pdbx_strand_id
1 'polypeptide(L)'
;MASKIFLSFFLIFNLYIITTTLADDYKRHNYTIYLWKNGRIPFKLDEYLSHKYKDIILESMNNFHQYTCIRFIPYESKYHHHHHHHIYYYTNIIKGKKFSTKPGVDKENYVTTVTLNLDEENGYRQRLRAITHELAHVVGLFHEHQRPDRDHYIKSIQETCSCTFLVNNKDWNCNPYKNVQYYNDYQQQWITTIDDKNTSKWFDDYFDMKSITYYPDCFIKIDSIRDEPIFYYELSLYDIKKIKKLYNCKRMQRSMNNNNKKKFIDFGQSVSVNFV
;
A
#
# COMPACT_ATOMS: atom_id res chain seq x y z
N MET A 1 -9.54 -56.72 5.36
CA MET A 1 -8.38 -55.82 5.16
C MET A 1 -8.72 -54.45 4.56
N ALA A 2 -9.84 -54.27 3.83
CA ALA A 2 -10.20 -52.98 3.21
C ALA A 2 -10.55 -51.84 4.20
N SER A 3 -11.14 -52.13 5.37
CA SER A 3 -11.61 -51.11 6.32
C SER A 3 -10.49 -50.27 6.99
N LYS A 4 -9.31 -50.84 7.25
CA LYS A 4 -8.19 -50.11 7.87
C LYS A 4 -7.51 -49.14 6.90
N ILE A 5 -7.55 -49.43 5.61
CA ILE A 5 -6.96 -48.58 4.56
C ILE A 5 -7.82 -47.33 4.37
N PHE A 6 -9.15 -47.46 4.34
CA PHE A 6 -10.07 -46.32 4.24
C PHE A 6 -9.99 -45.35 5.43
N LEU A 7 -9.87 -45.86 6.68
CA LEU A 7 -9.67 -44.98 7.84
C LEU A 7 -8.35 -44.20 7.78
N SER A 8 -7.27 -44.84 7.30
CA SER A 8 -5.97 -44.19 7.16
C SER A 8 -5.99 -43.07 6.13
N PHE A 9 -6.59 -43.30 4.96
CA PHE A 9 -6.76 -42.27 3.93
C PHE A 9 -7.65 -41.11 4.40
N PHE A 10 -8.73 -41.39 5.14
CA PHE A 10 -9.61 -40.36 5.68
C PHE A 10 -8.91 -39.50 6.74
N LEU A 11 -8.11 -40.12 7.63
CA LEU A 11 -7.33 -39.39 8.63
C LEU A 11 -6.22 -38.55 7.99
N ILE A 12 -5.50 -39.07 7.00
CA ILE A 12 -4.45 -38.33 6.29
C ILE A 12 -5.04 -37.17 5.49
N PHE A 13 -6.19 -37.37 4.83
CA PHE A 13 -6.87 -36.32 4.07
C PHE A 13 -7.41 -35.22 5.00
N ASN A 14 -8.03 -35.58 6.13
CA ASN A 14 -8.48 -34.59 7.13
C ASN A 14 -7.31 -33.86 7.77
N LEU A 15 -6.22 -34.55 8.11
CA LEU A 15 -5.02 -33.91 8.65
C LEU A 15 -4.40 -32.97 7.63
N TYR A 16 -4.34 -33.36 6.35
CA TYR A 16 -3.88 -32.51 5.26
C TYR A 16 -4.74 -31.26 5.13
N ILE A 17 -6.08 -31.39 5.07
CA ILE A 17 -7.00 -30.24 5.03
C ILE A 17 -6.87 -29.35 6.27
N ILE A 18 -6.73 -29.92 7.47
CA ILE A 18 -6.52 -29.13 8.70
C ILE A 18 -5.18 -28.39 8.62
N THR A 19 -4.10 -29.03 8.18
CA THR A 19 -2.79 -28.37 8.06
C THR A 19 -2.77 -27.28 6.99
N THR A 20 -3.43 -27.47 5.85
CA THR A 20 -3.53 -26.44 4.80
C THR A 20 -4.40 -25.27 5.25
N THR A 21 -5.55 -25.54 5.87
CA THR A 21 -6.43 -24.49 6.41
C THR A 21 -5.77 -23.70 7.54
N LEU A 22 -5.04 -24.35 8.44
CA LEU A 22 -4.27 -23.67 9.49
C LEU A 22 -3.08 -22.89 8.93
N ALA A 23 -2.39 -23.39 7.91
CA ALA A 23 -1.29 -22.67 7.25
C ALA A 23 -1.80 -21.45 6.47
N ASP A 24 -2.95 -21.56 5.80
CA ASP A 24 -3.61 -20.47 5.11
C ASP A 24 -4.14 -19.43 6.11
N ASP A 25 -4.70 -19.86 7.24
CA ASP A 25 -5.14 -18.95 8.29
C ASP A 25 -3.97 -18.28 9.02
N TYR A 26 -2.86 -18.98 9.22
CA TYR A 26 -1.62 -18.42 9.75
C TYR A 26 -1.03 -17.36 8.80
N LYS A 27 -0.95 -17.65 7.50
CA LYS A 27 -0.50 -16.68 6.47
C LYS A 27 -1.47 -15.50 6.32
N ARG A 28 -2.76 -15.71 6.55
CA ARG A 28 -3.79 -14.65 6.47
C ARG A 28 -3.66 -13.63 7.61
N HIS A 29 -3.12 -14.03 8.75
CA HIS A 29 -2.99 -13.19 9.94
C HIS A 29 -1.57 -12.65 10.20
N ASN A 30 -0.56 -13.25 9.58
CA ASN A 30 0.84 -12.86 9.73
C ASN A 30 1.42 -12.39 8.39
N TYR A 31 1.65 -11.10 8.26
CA TYR A 31 1.99 -10.49 6.98
C TYR A 31 3.40 -9.89 6.97
N THR A 32 4.26 -10.33 6.05
CA THR A 32 5.62 -9.77 5.89
C THR A 32 5.65 -8.81 4.70
N ILE A 33 6.17 -7.60 4.94
CA ILE A 33 6.31 -6.53 3.95
C ILE A 33 7.80 -6.26 3.74
N TYR A 34 8.25 -6.42 2.49
CA TYR A 34 9.62 -6.14 2.07
C TYR A 34 9.73 -4.71 1.57
N LEU A 35 10.61 -3.91 2.16
CA LEU A 35 10.79 -2.50 1.81
C LEU A 35 11.73 -2.32 0.62
N TRP A 36 11.50 -1.26 -0.16
CA TRP A 36 12.37 -0.89 -1.27
C TRP A 36 13.72 -0.37 -0.79
N LYS A 37 14.80 -0.80 -1.44
CA LYS A 37 16.15 -0.35 -1.10
C LYS A 37 16.26 1.18 -1.17
N ASN A 38 16.63 1.79 -0.04
CA ASN A 38 16.80 3.24 0.11
C ASN A 38 15.56 4.07 -0.27
N GLY A 39 14.36 3.49 -0.24
CA GLY A 39 13.14 4.17 -0.68
C GLY A 39 13.11 4.52 -2.17
N ARG A 40 13.95 3.86 -2.98
CA ARG A 40 13.97 4.05 -4.44
C ARG A 40 13.12 2.96 -5.08
N ILE A 41 12.09 3.37 -5.80
CA ILE A 41 11.06 2.50 -6.36
C ILE A 41 11.11 2.61 -7.88
N PRO A 42 11.78 1.68 -8.59
CA PRO A 42 11.77 1.65 -10.04
C PRO A 42 10.35 1.40 -10.54
N PHE A 43 9.85 2.20 -11.48
CA PHE A 43 8.52 2.02 -12.04
C PHE A 43 8.52 1.98 -13.56
N LYS A 44 7.65 1.13 -14.12
CA LYS A 44 7.26 1.13 -15.53
C LYS A 44 5.78 1.48 -15.61
N LEU A 45 5.44 2.41 -16.50
CA LEU A 45 4.05 2.68 -16.87
C LEU A 45 3.72 1.85 -18.10
N ASP A 46 2.55 1.23 -18.10
CA ASP A 46 2.00 0.58 -19.29
C ASP A 46 1.88 1.59 -20.43
N GLU A 47 2.28 1.14 -21.61
CA GLU A 47 2.36 1.90 -22.84
C GLU A 47 0.96 2.38 -23.26
N TYR A 48 -0.06 1.55 -22.99
CA TYR A 48 -1.46 1.79 -23.32
C TYR A 48 -2.19 2.74 -22.35
N LEU A 49 -1.53 3.19 -21.28
CA LEU A 49 -2.08 4.26 -20.44
C LEU A 49 -2.11 5.58 -21.23
N SER A 50 -3.28 6.21 -21.28
CA SER A 50 -3.43 7.54 -21.88
C SER A 50 -2.57 8.57 -21.15
N HIS A 51 -2.16 9.64 -21.84
CA HIS A 51 -1.37 10.73 -21.25
C HIS A 51 -2.03 11.31 -19.99
N LYS A 52 -3.36 11.54 -20.05
CA LYS A 52 -4.15 12.00 -18.91
C LYS A 52 -3.96 11.12 -17.66
N TYR A 53 -3.92 9.80 -17.80
CA TYR A 53 -3.73 8.91 -16.65
C TYR A 53 -2.28 8.87 -16.18
N LYS A 54 -1.32 8.95 -17.11
CA LYS A 54 0.10 9.08 -16.76
C LYS A 54 0.34 10.33 -15.93
N ASP A 55 -0.27 11.46 -16.26
CA ASP A 55 -0.14 12.71 -15.51
C ASP A 55 -0.64 12.57 -14.06
N ILE A 56 -1.81 11.96 -13.85
CA ILE A 56 -2.36 11.72 -12.51
C ILE A 56 -1.47 10.76 -11.70
N ILE A 57 -0.89 9.75 -12.35
CA ILE A 57 0.06 8.82 -11.70
C ILE A 57 1.31 9.57 -11.25
N LEU A 58 1.88 10.41 -12.12
CA LEU A 58 3.07 11.20 -11.80
C LEU A 58 2.79 12.23 -10.70
N GLU A 59 1.62 12.85 -10.71
CA GLU A 59 1.17 13.74 -9.63
C GLU A 59 1.02 12.98 -8.30
N SER A 60 0.42 11.78 -8.34
CA SER A 60 0.31 10.91 -7.16
C SER A 60 1.70 10.54 -6.60
N MET A 61 2.68 10.26 -7.46
CA MET A 61 4.07 10.03 -7.05
C MET A 61 4.70 11.27 -6.39
N ASN A 62 4.37 12.47 -6.87
CA ASN A 62 4.90 13.71 -6.33
C ASN A 62 4.48 13.95 -4.87
N ASN A 63 3.30 13.50 -4.45
CA ASN A 63 2.89 13.52 -3.03
C ASN A 63 3.91 12.82 -2.13
N PHE A 64 4.46 11.68 -2.57
CA PHE A 64 5.49 10.98 -1.81
C PHE A 64 6.83 11.71 -1.87
N HIS A 65 7.21 12.25 -3.04
CA HIS A 65 8.50 12.93 -3.24
C HIS A 65 8.62 14.19 -2.39
N GLN A 66 7.54 14.95 -2.28
CA GLN A 66 7.48 16.22 -1.57
C GLN A 66 7.61 16.06 -0.05
N TYR A 67 6.97 15.04 0.51
CA TYR A 67 6.82 14.93 1.97
C TYR A 67 7.69 13.86 2.60
N THR A 68 8.26 12.94 1.82
CA THR A 68 9.05 11.79 2.31
C THR A 68 10.38 11.65 1.55
N CYS A 69 11.20 10.66 1.92
CA CYS A 69 12.40 10.29 1.18
C CYS A 69 12.16 9.28 0.06
N ILE A 70 10.90 8.87 -0.18
CA ILE A 70 10.55 7.94 -1.27
C ILE A 70 10.77 8.61 -2.62
N ARG A 71 11.40 7.88 -3.54
CA ARG A 71 11.65 8.32 -4.91
C ARG A 71 11.23 7.24 -5.89
N PHE A 72 10.14 7.50 -6.60
CA PHE A 72 9.78 6.75 -7.80
C PHE A 72 10.73 7.15 -8.92
N ILE A 73 11.43 6.17 -9.51
CA ILE A 73 12.43 6.38 -10.56
C ILE A 73 12.02 5.57 -11.80
N PRO A 74 12.14 6.10 -13.03
CA PRO A 74 11.86 5.32 -14.22
C PRO A 74 12.68 4.04 -14.27
N TYR A 75 12.04 2.92 -14.61
CA TYR A 75 12.70 1.64 -14.83
C TYR A 75 13.27 1.59 -16.25
N GLU A 76 14.57 1.35 -16.37
CA GLU A 76 15.28 1.29 -17.66
C GLU A 76 15.91 -0.09 -17.87
N SER A 77 15.24 -0.95 -18.65
CA SER A 77 15.61 -2.36 -18.85
C SER A 77 17.07 -2.59 -19.28
N LYS A 78 17.65 -1.68 -20.07
CA LYS A 78 19.04 -1.75 -20.56
C LYS A 78 20.09 -1.74 -19.45
N TYR A 79 19.78 -1.20 -18.27
CA TYR A 79 20.70 -1.21 -17.11
C TYR A 79 20.56 -2.47 -16.24
N HIS A 80 19.60 -3.34 -16.56
CA HIS A 80 19.21 -4.46 -15.70
C HIS A 80 19.49 -5.84 -16.31
N HIS A 81 19.84 -5.93 -17.61
CA HIS A 81 20.02 -7.21 -18.32
C HIS A 81 21.43 -7.82 -18.28
N HIS A 82 22.48 -7.12 -17.81
CA HIS A 82 23.86 -7.54 -18.13
C HIS A 82 24.81 -7.84 -16.97
N HIS A 83 24.35 -7.90 -15.72
CA HIS A 83 25.24 -8.22 -14.61
C HIS A 83 24.75 -9.49 -13.93
N HIS A 84 25.40 -10.60 -14.29
CA HIS A 84 25.26 -11.90 -13.66
C HIS A 84 25.13 -11.73 -12.13
N HIS A 85 23.96 -12.12 -11.60
CA HIS A 85 23.61 -12.29 -10.17
C HIS A 85 22.85 -11.15 -9.44
N HIS A 86 22.42 -10.07 -10.11
CA HIS A 86 21.52 -9.09 -9.45
C HIS A 86 20.06 -9.27 -9.88
N ILE A 87 19.22 -9.68 -8.93
CA ILE A 87 17.77 -9.66 -9.06
C ILE A 87 17.29 -8.21 -8.95
N TYR A 88 16.62 -7.69 -9.99
CA TYR A 88 16.09 -6.33 -10.02
C TYR A 88 14.58 -6.33 -9.83
N TYR A 89 14.13 -5.83 -8.68
CA TYR A 89 12.72 -5.61 -8.41
C TYR A 89 12.25 -4.29 -9.02
N TYR A 90 11.03 -4.26 -9.57
CA TYR A 90 10.41 -3.04 -10.06
C TYR A 90 8.88 -3.07 -9.92
N THR A 91 8.27 -1.90 -10.03
CA THR A 91 6.83 -1.69 -10.01
C THR A 91 6.30 -1.59 -11.44
N ASN A 92 5.30 -2.38 -11.80
CA ASN A 92 4.64 -2.29 -13.10
C ASN A 92 3.23 -1.73 -12.91
N ILE A 93 2.95 -0.54 -13.46
CA ILE A 93 1.67 0.14 -13.30
C ILE A 93 0.85 -0.06 -14.57
N ILE A 94 -0.24 -0.81 -14.46
CA ILE A 94 -1.05 -1.27 -15.58
C ILE A 94 -2.52 -0.82 -15.43
N LYS A 95 -3.19 -0.70 -16.58
CA LYS A 95 -4.65 -0.57 -16.60
C LYS A 95 -5.27 -1.96 -16.36
N GLY A 96 -6.29 -2.03 -15.51
CA GLY A 96 -7.06 -3.26 -15.31
C GLY A 96 -8.52 -2.98 -14.93
N LYS A 97 -9.16 -3.98 -14.32
CA LYS A 97 -10.57 -3.95 -13.92
C LYS A 97 -10.77 -3.74 -12.41
N LYS A 98 -9.68 -3.53 -11.67
CA LYS A 98 -9.69 -3.27 -10.23
C LYS A 98 -8.51 -2.40 -9.80
N PHE A 99 -8.64 -1.71 -8.68
CA PHE A 99 -7.49 -1.19 -7.95
C PHE A 99 -6.94 -2.29 -7.05
N SER A 100 -5.65 -2.61 -7.20
CA SER A 100 -5.01 -3.68 -6.44
C SER A 100 -3.50 -3.62 -6.54
N THR A 101 -2.85 -3.68 -5.38
CA THR A 101 -1.39 -3.73 -5.24
C THR A 101 -1.03 -4.46 -3.93
N LYS A 102 0.06 -5.24 -3.94
CA LYS A 102 0.63 -5.81 -2.71
C LYS A 102 1.46 -4.75 -1.97
N PRO A 103 1.42 -4.69 -0.62
CA PRO A 103 2.33 -3.85 0.12
C PRO A 103 3.81 -4.20 -0.07
N GLY A 104 4.62 -3.23 -0.47
CA GLY A 104 6.08 -3.38 -0.61
C GLY A 104 6.51 -4.12 -1.86
N VAL A 105 7.68 -4.77 -1.79
CA VAL A 105 8.28 -5.54 -2.89
C VAL A 105 7.66 -6.92 -2.97
N ASP A 106 7.14 -7.29 -4.16
CA ASP A 106 6.80 -8.68 -4.47
C ASP A 106 8.07 -9.51 -4.73
N LYS A 107 8.56 -10.17 -3.67
CA LYS A 107 9.75 -11.02 -3.72
C LYS A 107 9.57 -12.28 -4.54
N GLU A 108 8.34 -12.78 -4.65
CA GLU A 108 8.00 -14.04 -5.32
C GLU A 108 8.00 -13.84 -6.84
N ASN A 109 7.38 -12.75 -7.30
CA ASN A 109 7.20 -12.48 -8.73
C ASN A 109 8.23 -11.52 -9.31
N TYR A 110 9.10 -10.94 -8.46
CA TYR A 110 10.09 -9.90 -8.81
C TYR A 110 9.49 -8.57 -9.28
N VAL A 111 8.20 -8.55 -9.62
CA VAL A 111 7.46 -7.41 -10.13
C VAL A 111 6.30 -7.11 -9.20
N THR A 112 6.28 -5.90 -8.65
CA THR A 112 5.15 -5.40 -7.88
C THR A 112 4.15 -4.77 -8.84
N THR A 113 3.09 -5.48 -9.17
CA THR A 113 2.07 -4.98 -10.10
C THR A 113 1.07 -4.08 -9.39
N VAL A 114 0.91 -2.87 -9.91
CA VAL A 114 -0.16 -1.92 -9.55
C VAL A 114 -1.22 -2.00 -10.64
N THR A 115 -2.40 -2.50 -10.31
CA THR A 115 -3.54 -2.53 -11.23
C THR A 115 -4.44 -1.34 -10.93
N LEU A 116 -4.84 -0.59 -11.95
CA LEU A 116 -5.69 0.59 -11.81
C LEU A 116 -6.97 0.45 -12.64
N ASN A 117 -8.14 0.57 -12.00
CA ASN A 117 -9.43 0.61 -12.69
C ASN A 117 -9.80 2.05 -13.08
N LEU A 118 -9.19 2.53 -14.15
CA LEU A 118 -9.28 3.94 -14.54
C LEU A 118 -10.61 4.31 -15.22
N ASP A 119 -11.39 3.30 -15.61
CA ASP A 119 -12.63 3.46 -16.38
C ASP A 119 -13.86 3.66 -15.46
N GLU A 120 -13.88 3.08 -14.26
CA GLU A 120 -15.07 3.12 -13.36
C GLU A 120 -15.12 4.34 -12.41
N GLU A 121 -14.09 5.21 -12.38
CA GLU A 121 -14.03 6.26 -11.35
C GLU A 121 -14.60 7.64 -11.74
N ASN A 122 -15.45 8.15 -10.85
CA ASN A 122 -16.34 9.32 -10.94
C ASN A 122 -15.68 10.71 -10.95
N GLY A 123 -14.38 10.83 -11.28
CA GLY A 123 -13.73 12.13 -11.35
C GLY A 123 -12.21 12.09 -11.24
N TYR A 124 -11.58 13.26 -11.41
CA TYR A 124 -10.13 13.40 -11.27
C TYR A 124 -9.66 13.19 -9.82
N ARG A 125 -10.37 13.76 -8.83
CA ARG A 125 -9.98 13.64 -7.41
C ARG A 125 -10.05 12.20 -6.92
N GLN A 126 -11.09 11.47 -7.30
CA GLN A 126 -11.27 10.06 -6.95
C GLN A 126 -10.10 9.22 -7.50
N ARG A 127 -9.73 9.43 -8.77
CA ARG A 127 -8.54 8.80 -9.39
C ARG A 127 -7.25 9.14 -8.68
N LEU A 128 -7.02 10.42 -8.38
CA LEU A 128 -5.83 10.85 -7.67
C LEU A 128 -5.71 10.14 -6.31
N ARG A 129 -6.82 10.04 -5.57
CA ARG A 129 -6.87 9.30 -4.30
C ARG A 129 -6.57 7.83 -4.51
N ALA A 130 -7.28 7.16 -5.42
CA ALA A 130 -7.14 5.72 -5.63
C ALA A 130 -5.73 5.35 -6.08
N ILE A 131 -5.14 6.11 -6.99
CA ILE A 131 -3.75 5.91 -7.41
C ILE A 131 -2.79 6.17 -6.26
N THR A 132 -2.97 7.25 -5.49
CA THR A 132 -2.12 7.54 -4.32
C THR A 132 -2.22 6.42 -3.26
N HIS A 133 -3.40 5.85 -3.07
CA HIS A 133 -3.65 4.69 -2.21
C HIS A 133 -2.85 3.46 -2.68
N GLU A 134 -2.96 3.09 -3.96
CA GLU A 134 -2.22 1.96 -4.51
C GLU A 134 -0.70 2.18 -4.42
N LEU A 135 -0.22 3.41 -4.65
CA LEU A 135 1.19 3.75 -4.47
C LEU A 135 1.62 3.72 -3.00
N ALA A 136 0.73 4.00 -2.05
CA ALA A 136 1.00 3.83 -0.63
C ALA A 136 1.24 2.35 -0.27
N HIS A 137 0.50 1.44 -0.91
CA HIS A 137 0.83 0.01 -0.84
C HIS A 137 2.19 -0.28 -1.44
N VAL A 138 2.53 0.21 -2.64
CA VAL A 138 3.90 0.02 -3.20
C VAL A 138 4.98 0.44 -2.20
N VAL A 139 4.80 1.56 -1.50
CA VAL A 139 5.74 2.05 -0.47
C VAL A 139 5.81 1.11 0.75
N GLY A 140 4.77 0.31 1.00
CA GLY A 140 4.74 -0.68 2.06
C GLY A 140 3.70 -0.40 3.14
N LEU A 141 2.82 0.60 2.97
CA LEU A 141 1.70 0.76 3.91
C LEU A 141 0.66 -0.33 3.65
N PHE A 142 0.18 -0.99 4.70
CA PHE A 142 -1.04 -1.80 4.65
C PHE A 142 -2.24 -0.90 5.00
N HIS A 143 -3.46 -1.45 4.95
CA HIS A 143 -4.63 -0.66 5.29
C HIS A 143 -4.70 -0.29 6.76
N GLU A 144 -5.07 0.95 7.06
CA GLU A 144 -5.16 1.42 8.45
C GLU A 144 -6.22 0.63 9.25
N HIS A 145 -7.31 0.22 8.61
CA HIS A 145 -8.36 -0.58 9.25
C HIS A 145 -8.00 -2.06 9.48
N GLN A 146 -6.83 -2.51 8.99
CA GLN A 146 -6.29 -3.84 9.25
C GLN A 146 -5.25 -3.85 10.38
N ARG A 147 -5.07 -2.74 11.11
CA ARG A 147 -4.18 -2.70 12.28
C ARG A 147 -4.60 -3.72 13.35
N PRO A 148 -3.64 -4.33 14.08
CA PRO A 148 -3.98 -5.29 15.14
C PRO A 148 -4.88 -4.71 16.25
N ASP A 149 -4.76 -3.41 16.53
CA ASP A 149 -5.51 -2.70 17.57
C ASP A 149 -6.79 -2.00 17.06
N ARG A 150 -7.15 -2.18 15.78
CA ARG A 150 -8.18 -1.36 15.14
C ARG A 150 -9.55 -1.42 15.83
N ASP A 151 -9.89 -2.56 16.44
CA ASP A 151 -11.17 -2.78 17.14
C ASP A 151 -11.33 -1.90 18.39
N HIS A 152 -10.27 -1.25 18.88
CA HIS A 152 -10.37 -0.23 19.93
C HIS A 152 -10.85 1.14 19.42
N TYR A 153 -10.82 1.36 18.11
CA TYR A 153 -11.04 2.68 17.51
C TYR A 153 -12.22 2.71 16.55
N ILE A 154 -12.45 1.62 15.81
CA ILE A 154 -13.44 1.56 14.74
C ILE A 154 -14.31 0.32 14.85
N LYS A 155 -15.51 0.40 14.26
CA LYS A 155 -16.44 -0.72 14.08
C LYS A 155 -16.92 -0.76 12.62
N SER A 156 -17.26 -1.96 12.14
CA SER A 156 -17.85 -2.13 10.81
C SER A 156 -19.25 -1.51 10.77
N ILE A 157 -19.61 -0.88 9.65
CA ILE A 157 -20.91 -0.23 9.43
C ILE A 157 -21.93 -1.22 8.83
N GLN A 158 -21.49 -2.34 8.24
CA GLN A 158 -22.37 -3.27 7.51
C GLN A 158 -21.99 -4.75 7.73
N GLU A 159 -22.99 -5.64 7.63
CA GLU A 159 -22.79 -7.10 7.57
C GLU A 159 -22.07 -7.53 6.29
N THR A 160 -22.28 -6.80 5.20
CA THR A 160 -21.70 -7.05 3.87
C THR A 160 -20.81 -5.89 3.45
N CYS A 161 -19.93 -5.42 4.32
CA CYS A 161 -18.87 -4.55 3.85
C CYS A 161 -17.95 -5.34 2.92
N SER A 162 -18.26 -5.31 1.63
CA SER A 162 -17.23 -5.37 0.61
C SER A 162 -16.36 -4.16 0.89
N CYS A 163 -15.17 -4.34 1.45
CA CYS A 163 -14.19 -3.26 1.70
C CYS A 163 -13.79 -2.57 0.39
N THR A 164 -14.76 -1.86 -0.21
CA THR A 164 -14.75 -1.12 -1.47
C THR A 164 -16.16 -0.81 -1.98
N PHE A 165 -16.59 0.45 -1.88
CA PHE A 165 -17.45 1.06 -2.89
C PHE A 165 -16.70 1.35 -4.22
N LEU A 166 -15.37 1.14 -4.26
CA LEU A 166 -14.50 1.50 -5.39
C LEU A 166 -13.97 0.30 -6.23
N VAL A 167 -14.18 -0.95 -5.80
CA VAL A 167 -13.62 -2.14 -6.45
C VAL A 167 -14.41 -3.41 -6.12
N ASN A 168 -15.15 -3.96 -7.08
CA ASN A 168 -15.74 -5.30 -6.97
C ASN A 168 -14.65 -6.38 -6.87
N ASN A 169 -14.31 -6.89 -5.68
CA ASN A 169 -13.36 -7.99 -5.56
C ASN A 169 -13.70 -8.90 -4.37
N LYS A 170 -14.11 -10.15 -4.63
CA LYS A 170 -14.55 -11.15 -3.63
C LYS A 170 -13.43 -11.68 -2.71
N ASP A 171 -12.19 -11.25 -2.92
CA ASP A 171 -11.00 -11.89 -2.32
C ASP A 171 -10.39 -11.13 -1.13
N TRP A 172 -11.03 -10.09 -0.59
CA TRP A 172 -10.38 -9.18 0.36
C TRP A 172 -10.68 -9.42 1.84
N ASN A 173 -9.60 -9.47 2.63
CA ASN A 173 -9.61 -9.68 4.07
C ASN A 173 -9.76 -8.35 4.82
N CYS A 174 -10.97 -8.04 5.29
CA CYS A 174 -11.26 -6.88 6.15
C CYS A 174 -10.87 -7.10 7.63
N ASN A 175 -10.33 -8.27 7.98
CA ASN A 175 -9.93 -8.59 9.35
C ASN A 175 -8.61 -7.90 9.70
N PRO A 176 -8.42 -7.56 10.98
CA PRO A 176 -7.13 -7.06 11.44
C PRO A 176 -6.07 -8.14 11.28
N TYR A 177 -4.85 -7.72 10.94
CA TYR A 177 -3.68 -8.59 11.04
C TYR A 177 -3.37 -8.89 12.51
N LYS A 178 -2.87 -10.08 12.80
CA LYS A 178 -2.31 -10.39 14.13
C LYS A 178 -0.91 -9.81 14.26
N ASN A 179 -0.10 -9.97 13.22
CA ASN A 179 1.19 -9.31 13.13
C ASN A 179 1.55 -8.86 11.71
N VAL A 180 2.24 -7.73 11.62
CA VAL A 180 2.80 -7.19 10.38
C VAL A 180 4.29 -6.96 10.57
N GLN A 181 5.10 -7.66 9.79
CA GLN A 181 6.55 -7.63 9.91
C GLN A 181 7.15 -6.84 8.75
N TYR A 182 8.05 -5.90 9.05
CA TYR A 182 8.77 -5.14 8.04
C TYR A 182 10.21 -5.61 7.95
N TYR A 183 10.63 -5.97 6.74
CA TYR A 183 12.00 -6.39 6.45
C TYR A 183 12.68 -5.44 5.47
N ASN A 184 13.94 -5.11 5.74
CA ASN A 184 14.76 -4.29 4.85
C ASN A 184 15.88 -5.14 4.25
N ASP A 185 15.70 -5.52 2.99
CA ASP A 185 16.67 -6.33 2.23
C ASP A 185 18.07 -5.71 2.17
N TYR A 186 18.16 -4.38 2.12
CA TYR A 186 19.45 -3.70 2.01
C TYR A 186 20.26 -3.78 3.30
N GLN A 187 19.59 -3.62 4.44
CA GLN A 187 20.22 -3.73 5.75
C GLN A 187 20.25 -5.17 6.27
N GLN A 188 19.64 -6.12 5.54
CA GLN A 188 19.47 -7.52 5.91
C GLN A 188 18.95 -7.70 7.34
N GLN A 189 17.94 -6.91 7.71
CA GLN A 189 17.41 -6.91 9.07
C GLN A 189 15.90 -6.71 9.12
N TRP A 190 15.30 -7.24 10.18
CA TRP A 190 13.95 -6.92 10.60
C TRP A 190 13.92 -5.50 11.15
N ILE A 191 13.07 -4.65 10.56
CA ILE A 191 12.88 -3.28 11.02
C ILE A 191 11.99 -3.28 12.26
N THR A 192 10.86 -3.98 12.19
CA THR A 192 9.91 -4.11 13.29
C THR A 192 8.91 -5.23 12.99
N THR A 193 8.31 -5.77 14.04
CA THR A 193 7.01 -6.47 13.97
C THR A 193 5.99 -5.55 14.64
N ILE A 194 4.83 -5.36 14.03
CA ILE A 194 3.68 -4.66 14.59
C ILE A 194 2.69 -5.73 15.03
N ASP A 195 2.34 -5.75 16.30
CA ASP A 195 1.39 -6.69 16.90
C ASP A 195 0.56 -6.00 17.98
N ASP A 196 -0.41 -6.72 18.55
CA ASP A 196 -1.27 -6.26 19.65
C ASP A 196 -0.50 -5.63 20.83
N LYS A 197 0.74 -6.05 21.08
CA LYS A 197 1.54 -5.59 22.23
C LYS A 197 2.30 -4.30 21.96
N ASN A 198 2.64 -4.01 20.70
CA ASN A 198 3.53 -2.90 20.37
C ASN A 198 2.96 -1.91 19.35
N THR A 199 1.74 -2.15 18.86
CA THR A 199 1.05 -1.25 17.91
C THR A 199 1.01 0.18 18.43
N SER A 200 0.62 0.40 19.70
CA SER A 200 0.70 1.69 20.40
C SER A 200 2.02 2.43 20.20
N LYS A 201 3.17 1.76 20.36
CA LYS A 201 4.51 2.35 20.19
C LYS A 201 4.81 2.69 18.72
N TRP A 202 4.23 1.94 17.78
CA TRP A 202 4.48 2.19 16.37
C TRP A 202 3.67 3.38 15.84
N PHE A 203 2.43 3.52 16.32
CA PHE A 203 1.43 4.49 15.87
C PHE A 203 1.21 5.67 16.84
N ASP A 204 1.93 5.73 17.96
CA ASP A 204 1.81 6.76 19.01
C ASP A 204 0.38 6.86 19.58
N ASP A 205 -0.24 5.71 19.85
CA ASP A 205 -1.63 5.54 20.33
C ASP A 205 -2.71 6.20 19.45
N TYR A 206 -2.34 6.61 18.23
CA TYR A 206 -3.20 7.33 17.31
C TYR A 206 -3.68 6.41 16.18
N PHE A 207 -4.99 6.37 15.98
CA PHE A 207 -5.61 5.72 14.82
C PHE A 207 -5.96 6.76 13.75
N ASP A 208 -5.37 6.61 12.56
CA ASP A 208 -5.43 7.64 11.53
C ASP A 208 -6.62 7.45 10.58
N MET A 209 -7.78 7.97 10.98
CA MET A 209 -8.96 8.01 10.12
C MET A 209 -8.79 8.85 8.85
N LYS A 210 -7.70 9.63 8.74
CA LYS A 210 -7.40 10.44 7.55
C LYS A 210 -6.39 9.77 6.63
N SER A 211 -5.91 8.58 7.00
CA SER A 211 -4.93 7.85 6.21
C SER A 211 -5.47 7.61 4.80
N ILE A 212 -4.60 7.72 3.80
CA ILE A 212 -4.94 7.38 2.42
C ILE A 212 -5.35 5.90 2.30
N THR A 213 -4.90 5.04 3.22
CA THR A 213 -5.22 3.61 3.28
C THR A 213 -6.37 3.26 4.23
N TYR A 214 -7.12 4.26 4.70
CA TYR A 214 -8.36 4.07 5.46
C TYR A 214 -9.60 4.07 4.55
N TYR A 215 -10.57 3.19 4.88
CA TYR A 215 -11.86 3.06 4.17
C TYR A 215 -13.01 3.53 5.06
N PRO A 216 -13.38 4.82 4.97
CA PRO A 216 -14.43 5.41 5.81
C PRO A 216 -15.85 4.97 5.42
N ASP A 217 -16.02 4.36 4.24
CA ASP A 217 -17.26 3.75 3.74
C ASP A 217 -17.57 2.41 4.40
N CYS A 218 -16.56 1.75 5.00
CA CYS A 218 -16.76 0.48 5.69
C CYS A 218 -16.63 0.52 7.20
N PHE A 219 -15.86 1.48 7.70
CA PHE A 219 -15.54 1.58 9.11
C PHE A 219 -15.84 2.98 9.64
N ILE A 220 -16.53 3.04 10.77
CA ILE A 220 -16.74 4.26 11.53
C ILE A 220 -16.01 4.19 12.86
N LYS A 221 -15.67 5.36 13.40
CA LYS A 221 -15.14 5.46 14.75
C LYS A 221 -16.17 4.98 15.75
N ILE A 222 -15.72 4.27 16.78
CA ILE A 222 -16.53 3.96 17.96
C ILE A 222 -17.01 5.30 18.55
N ASP A 223 -18.30 5.36 18.87
CA ASP A 223 -19.01 6.56 19.37
C ASP A 223 -19.20 7.73 18.39
N SER A 224 -18.92 7.54 17.10
CA SER A 224 -19.28 8.51 16.06
C SER A 224 -20.64 8.19 15.45
N ILE A 225 -21.56 9.16 15.47
CA ILE A 225 -22.71 9.19 14.58
C ILE A 225 -22.23 9.94 13.33
N ARG A 226 -21.89 9.21 12.27
CA ARG A 226 -21.50 9.82 10.99
C ARG A 226 -22.42 9.28 9.91
N ASP A 227 -23.12 10.19 9.26
CA ASP A 227 -24.06 9.84 8.18
C ASP A 227 -23.34 9.65 6.84
N GLU A 228 -22.20 10.31 6.62
CA GLU A 228 -21.46 10.29 5.34
C GLU A 228 -19.95 10.03 5.50
N PRO A 229 -19.34 9.20 4.62
CA PRO A 229 -17.91 8.93 4.63
C PRO A 229 -17.10 10.13 4.13
N ILE A 230 -16.00 10.44 4.82
CA ILE A 230 -15.08 11.53 4.44
C ILE A 230 -13.79 10.94 3.88
N PHE A 231 -13.55 11.16 2.59
CA PHE A 231 -12.34 10.71 1.91
C PHE A 231 -11.27 11.80 1.84
N TYR A 232 -10.03 11.42 2.09
CA TYR A 232 -8.85 12.27 1.91
C TYR A 232 -8.11 11.87 0.64
N TYR A 233 -7.51 12.85 -0.03
CA TYR A 233 -6.97 12.71 -1.39
C TYR A 233 -5.44 12.70 -1.45
N GLU A 234 -4.80 13.09 -0.35
CA GLU A 234 -3.36 13.17 -0.18
C GLU A 234 -2.93 12.34 1.02
N LEU A 235 -1.62 12.12 1.16
CA LEU A 235 -1.05 11.49 2.35
C LEU A 235 -1.39 12.30 3.60
N SER A 236 -1.87 11.63 4.63
CA SER A 236 -2.03 12.27 5.93
C SER A 236 -0.65 12.57 6.55
N LEU A 237 -0.62 13.42 7.58
CA LEU A 237 0.59 13.64 8.37
C LEU A 237 1.12 12.33 9.01
N TYR A 238 0.22 11.40 9.36
CA TYR A 238 0.58 10.12 9.95
C TYR A 238 1.05 9.11 8.90
N ASP A 239 0.50 9.11 7.69
CA ASP A 239 1.05 8.34 6.56
C ASP A 239 2.50 8.74 6.31
N ILE A 240 2.75 10.05 6.24
CA ILE A 240 4.10 10.63 6.07
C ILE A 240 5.03 10.20 7.22
N LYS A 241 4.55 10.23 8.48
CA LYS A 241 5.32 9.81 9.65
C LYS A 241 5.68 8.33 9.62
N LYS A 242 4.72 7.46 9.27
CA LYS A 242 4.93 6.01 9.12
C LYS A 242 5.98 5.72 8.05
N ILE A 243 5.84 6.34 6.87
CA ILE A 243 6.80 6.18 5.77
C ILE A 243 8.20 6.64 6.20
N LYS A 244 8.31 7.79 6.88
CA LYS A 244 9.61 8.28 7.37
C LYS A 244 10.26 7.34 8.36
N LYS A 245 9.48 6.74 9.25
CA LYS A 245 9.94 5.74 10.23
C LYS A 245 10.40 4.46 9.53
N LEU A 246 9.61 3.94 8.59
CA LEU A 246 9.92 2.73 7.80
C LEU A 246 11.23 2.85 7.02
N TYR A 247 11.45 3.99 6.37
CA TYR A 247 12.60 4.21 5.48
C TYR A 247 13.75 4.98 6.13
N ASN A 248 13.67 5.23 7.44
CA ASN A 248 14.63 6.04 8.19
C ASN A 248 15.02 7.33 7.46
N CYS A 249 14.00 8.07 7.02
CA CYS A 249 14.22 9.28 6.24
C CYS A 249 15.00 10.30 7.06
N LYS A 250 16.24 10.58 6.65
CA LYS A 250 17.03 11.68 7.21
C LYS A 250 16.25 12.98 7.06
N ARG A 251 16.30 13.87 8.06
CA ARG A 251 15.77 15.23 7.92
C ARG A 251 16.33 15.80 6.62
N MET A 252 15.46 16.17 5.67
CA MET A 252 15.88 17.02 4.57
C MET A 252 16.47 18.27 5.22
N GLN A 253 17.79 18.45 5.14
CA GLN A 253 18.40 19.72 5.50
C GLN A 253 17.73 20.74 4.58
N ARG A 254 16.83 21.54 5.16
CA ARG A 254 16.36 22.75 4.49
C ARG A 254 17.61 23.59 4.33
N SER A 255 18.18 23.58 3.12
CA SER A 255 18.94 24.73 2.63
C SER A 255 17.96 25.90 2.62
N MET A 256 17.79 26.55 3.77
CA MET A 256 17.17 27.87 3.87
C MET A 256 18.18 28.85 3.26
N ASN A 257 18.21 28.93 1.93
CA ASN A 257 18.61 30.18 1.29
C ASN A 257 17.43 31.13 1.46
N ASN A 258 17.61 32.10 2.35
CA ASN A 258 16.63 33.05 2.84
C ASN A 258 16.14 34.09 1.80
N ASN A 259 16.21 33.81 0.48
CA ASN A 259 15.92 34.79 -0.55
C ASN A 259 14.67 34.57 -1.42
N ASN A 260 13.85 33.54 -1.16
CA ASN A 260 12.61 33.31 -1.94
C ASN A 260 11.33 33.25 -1.10
N LYS A 261 11.21 34.07 -0.05
CA LYS A 261 9.90 34.40 0.55
C LYS A 261 9.18 35.45 -0.30
N LYS A 262 8.72 35.07 -1.50
CA LYS A 262 7.64 35.72 -2.27
C LYS A 262 7.44 34.97 -3.59
N LYS A 263 6.64 33.89 -3.53
CA LYS A 263 5.83 33.35 -4.64
C LYS A 263 5.06 32.13 -4.12
N PHE A 264 4.05 32.41 -3.30
CA PHE A 264 2.98 31.45 -2.99
C PHE A 264 1.69 32.24 -2.95
N ILE A 265 1.24 32.66 -4.13
CA ILE A 265 -0.14 33.01 -4.44
C ILE A 265 -0.36 32.56 -5.89
N ASP A 266 -1.31 31.65 -6.04
CA ASP A 266 -2.08 31.31 -7.24
C ASP A 266 -1.34 30.84 -8.51
N PHE A 267 -1.55 29.58 -8.90
CA PHE A 267 -1.49 29.16 -10.31
C PHE A 267 -2.42 27.96 -10.52
N GLY A 268 -3.72 28.26 -10.66
CA GLY A 268 -4.46 27.63 -11.73
C GLY A 268 -3.95 28.18 -13.07
N GLN A 269 -3.09 27.44 -13.76
CA GLN A 269 -2.91 27.53 -15.21
C GLN A 269 -2.01 26.38 -15.69
N SER A 270 -2.49 25.72 -16.75
CA SER A 270 -1.83 24.70 -17.55
C SER A 270 -0.37 25.03 -17.87
N VAL A 271 0.55 24.15 -17.53
CA VAL A 271 1.91 24.16 -18.08
C VAL A 271 2.04 22.99 -19.04
N SER A 272 2.02 23.32 -20.33
CA SER A 272 2.47 22.47 -21.42
C SER A 272 3.95 22.14 -21.24
N VAL A 273 4.28 20.86 -21.25
CA VAL A 273 5.67 20.38 -21.25
C VAL A 273 6.09 20.20 -22.72
N ASN A 274 6.99 21.06 -23.19
CA ASN A 274 7.69 20.86 -24.47
C ASN A 274 8.85 19.88 -24.24
N PHE A 275 8.90 18.83 -25.05
CA PHE A 275 10.05 17.92 -25.16
C PHE A 275 11.07 18.53 -26.13
N VAL A 276 12.34 18.52 -25.73
CA VAL A 276 13.50 18.51 -26.63
C VAL A 276 14.21 17.19 -26.42
#